data_AF-A0A931CW02-F1
#
_entry.id   AF-A0A931CW02-F1
#
_cell.length_a   1.000
_cell.length_b   1.000
_cell.length_c   1.000
_cell.angle_alpha   90.00
_cell.angle_beta   90.00
_cell.angle_gamma   90.00
#
_symmetry.space_group_name_H-M   'P 1'
#
loop_
_entity.id
_entity.type
_entity.pdbx_description
1 polymer ?
#
loop_
_entity_poly.entity_id
_entity_poly.type
_entity_poly.pdbx_seq_one_letter_code
_entity_poly.pdbx_strand_id
1 'polypeptide(L)'
;MNPISTPGNIPSDLVADWQTLHRVFIRPEDEKSRQTLIKYMEQILFGLHEFLNSHVGVTEAIPLATLAKSYTDTTIRREPEKKLADVIKDIINEIAPRAVNVASPYFIGHMTSAIPFFMVHLKAITAALNQNLIKLETSKVLSVLEKQVLAKVHRMV
;
A
#
# COMPACT_ATOMS: atom_id res chain seq x y z
N MET A 1 36.51 -35.13 8.55
CA MET A 1 35.05 -35.28 8.29
C MET A 1 34.46 -33.88 8.24
N ASN A 2 34.21 -33.38 7.03
CA ASN A 2 33.50 -32.11 6.83
C ASN A 2 32.00 -32.35 7.05
N PRO A 3 31.27 -31.49 7.76
CA PRO A 3 29.82 -31.47 7.67
C PRO A 3 29.41 -30.77 6.37
N ILE A 4 28.38 -31.35 5.77
CA ILE A 4 27.81 -31.03 4.47
C ILE A 4 27.18 -29.63 4.53
N SER A 5 27.75 -28.69 3.78
CA SER A 5 27.07 -27.45 3.42
C SER A 5 25.91 -27.79 2.49
N THR A 6 24.69 -27.66 3.00
CA THR A 6 23.46 -27.62 2.19
C THR A 6 23.61 -26.55 1.11
N PRO A 7 23.23 -26.81 -0.16
CA PRO A 7 23.28 -25.79 -1.18
C PRO A 7 22.26 -24.71 -0.80
N GLY A 8 22.78 -23.58 -0.33
CA GLY A 8 22.02 -22.37 -0.13
C GLY A 8 21.23 -22.08 -1.39
N ASN A 9 19.93 -21.88 -1.20
CA ASN A 9 19.02 -21.33 -2.18
C ASN A 9 19.64 -20.01 -2.67
N ILE A 10 20.27 -20.01 -3.85
CA ILE A 10 20.82 -18.81 -4.48
C ILE A 10 19.61 -17.90 -4.71
N PRO A 11 19.46 -16.76 -4.00
CA PRO A 11 18.40 -15.82 -4.32
C PRO A 11 18.61 -15.43 -5.78
N SER A 12 17.58 -15.51 -6.61
CA SER A 12 17.67 -14.93 -7.96
C SER A 12 18.08 -13.47 -7.76
N ASP A 13 19.30 -13.09 -8.15
CA ASP A 13 19.81 -11.73 -7.92
C ASP A 13 18.75 -10.73 -8.39
N LEU A 14 18.26 -9.91 -7.46
CA LEU A 14 17.29 -8.88 -7.81
C LEU A 14 18.04 -7.79 -8.57
N VAL A 15 18.02 -7.88 -9.89
CA VAL A 15 18.74 -6.95 -10.74
C VAL A 15 17.95 -5.66 -10.90
N ALA A 16 18.52 -4.55 -10.42
CA ALA A 16 18.03 -3.20 -10.71
C ALA A 16 18.69 -2.67 -11.99
N ASP A 17 18.21 -3.09 -13.16
CA ASP A 17 18.69 -2.61 -14.45
C ASP A 17 17.78 -1.56 -15.11
N TRP A 18 18.29 -0.93 -16.17
CA TRP A 18 17.56 0.09 -16.92
C TRP A 18 16.27 -0.44 -17.55
N GLN A 19 16.26 -1.70 -17.98
CA GLN A 19 15.06 -2.33 -18.54
C GLN A 19 13.95 -2.46 -17.50
N THR A 20 14.31 -2.85 -16.28
CA THR A 20 13.38 -2.94 -15.14
C THR A 20 12.84 -1.57 -14.77
N LEU A 21 13.69 -0.54 -14.68
CA LEU A 21 13.24 0.84 -14.42
C LEU A 21 12.28 1.36 -15.50
N HIS A 22 12.60 1.11 -16.77
CA HIS A 22 11.74 1.52 -17.88
C HIS A 22 10.37 0.83 -17.84
N ARG A 23 10.32 -0.45 -17.42
CA ARG A 23 9.05 -1.18 -17.21
C ARG A 23 8.24 -0.61 -16.06
N VAL A 24 8.88 -0.23 -14.96
CA VAL A 24 8.19 0.29 -13.78
C VAL A 24 7.55 1.66 -14.05
N PHE A 25 8.22 2.54 -14.80
CA PHE A 25 7.80 3.95 -14.91
C PHE A 25 7.19 4.37 -16.24
N ILE A 26 7.51 3.70 -17.36
CA ILE A 26 7.25 4.26 -18.71
C ILE A 26 6.32 3.38 -19.56
N ARG A 27 6.32 2.06 -19.39
CA ARG A 27 5.49 1.14 -20.20
C ARG A 27 4.40 0.48 -19.33
N PRO A 28 3.11 0.56 -19.70
CA PRO A 28 2.12 -0.36 -19.17
C PRO A 28 2.59 -1.77 -19.51
N GLU A 29 2.60 -2.61 -18.49
CA GLU A 29 3.32 -3.86 -18.56
C GLU A 29 2.70 -4.85 -19.56
N ASP A 30 3.48 -5.86 -19.96
CA ASP A 30 2.99 -6.97 -20.77
C ASP A 30 1.80 -7.70 -20.11
N GLU A 31 1.07 -8.51 -20.89
CA GLU A 31 -0.13 -9.22 -20.42
C GLU A 31 0.11 -10.03 -19.14
N LYS A 32 1.32 -10.58 -18.97
CA LYS A 32 1.71 -11.38 -17.79
C LYS A 32 1.82 -10.53 -16.52
N SER A 33 2.43 -9.36 -16.65
CA SER A 33 2.55 -8.39 -15.57
C SER A 33 1.19 -7.78 -15.20
N ARG A 34 0.31 -7.50 -16.18
CA ARG A 34 -1.08 -7.08 -15.94
C ARG A 34 -1.84 -8.06 -15.04
N GLN A 35 -1.73 -9.37 -15.32
CA GLN A 35 -2.34 -10.41 -14.49
C GLN A 35 -1.74 -10.44 -13.07
N THR A 36 -0.46 -10.16 -12.95
CA THR A 36 0.23 -10.10 -11.66
C THR A 36 -0.25 -8.91 -10.82
N LEU A 37 -0.42 -7.73 -11.43
CA LEU A 37 -1.00 -6.55 -10.78
C LEU A 37 -2.46 -6.77 -10.36
N ILE A 38 -3.27 -7.37 -11.22
CA ILE A 38 -4.66 -7.72 -10.89
C ILE A 38 -4.70 -8.64 -9.68
N LYS A 39 -3.84 -9.65 -9.63
CA LYS A 39 -3.73 -10.55 -8.48
C LYS A 39 -3.40 -9.80 -7.19
N TYR A 40 -2.48 -8.83 -7.22
CA TYR A 40 -2.19 -8.01 -6.04
C TYR A 40 -3.35 -7.11 -5.65
N MET A 41 -4.00 -6.46 -6.62
CA MET A 41 -5.17 -5.65 -6.35
C MET A 41 -6.30 -6.47 -5.73
N GLU A 42 -6.52 -7.69 -6.20
CA GLU A 42 -7.48 -8.63 -5.63
C GLU A 42 -7.10 -9.00 -4.20
N GLN A 43 -5.84 -9.37 -3.93
CA GLN A 43 -5.37 -9.66 -2.58
C GLN A 43 -5.48 -8.45 -1.64
N ILE A 44 -5.17 -7.25 -2.11
CA ILE A 44 -5.29 -6.02 -1.30
C ILE A 44 -6.76 -5.69 -1.07
N LEU A 45 -7.62 -5.83 -2.07
CA LEU A 45 -9.01 -5.41 -1.95
C LEU A 45 -9.84 -6.41 -1.13
N PHE A 46 -9.70 -7.70 -1.40
CA PHE A 46 -10.45 -8.76 -0.74
C PHE A 46 -9.73 -9.31 0.49
N GLY A 47 -8.43 -9.57 0.39
CA GLY A 47 -7.64 -10.12 1.49
C GLY A 47 -7.55 -9.14 2.67
N LEU A 48 -7.32 -7.85 2.43
CA LEU A 48 -7.35 -6.86 3.51
C LEU A 48 -8.76 -6.68 4.08
N HIS A 49 -9.79 -6.78 3.25
CA HIS A 49 -11.17 -6.63 3.72
C HIS A 49 -11.60 -7.80 4.62
N GLU A 50 -11.33 -9.03 4.19
CA GLU A 50 -11.56 -10.23 5.00
C GLU A 50 -10.72 -10.20 6.28
N PHE A 51 -9.47 -9.73 6.18
CA PHE A 51 -8.59 -9.53 7.32
C PHE A 51 -9.16 -8.52 8.34
N LEU A 52 -9.61 -7.35 7.89
CA LEU A 52 -10.21 -6.33 8.77
C LEU A 52 -11.55 -6.78 9.37
N ASN A 53 -12.32 -7.61 8.66
CA ASN A 53 -13.56 -8.17 9.17
C ASN A 53 -13.32 -9.27 10.22
N SER A 54 -12.26 -10.06 10.07
CA SER A 54 -11.90 -11.14 11.01
C SER A 54 -11.15 -10.63 12.25
N HIS A 55 -10.42 -9.53 12.14
CA HIS A 55 -9.63 -8.94 13.24
C HIS A 55 -10.28 -7.65 13.74
N VAL A 56 -11.31 -7.85 14.57
CA VAL A 56 -12.14 -6.78 15.12
C VAL A 56 -11.50 -6.20 16.38
N GLY A 57 -11.17 -4.90 16.38
CA GLY A 57 -10.59 -4.18 17.53
C GLY A 57 -9.22 -3.57 17.24
N VAL A 58 -8.33 -3.53 18.24
CA VAL A 58 -6.89 -3.24 18.01
C VAL A 58 -6.28 -4.54 17.50
N THR A 59 -5.80 -4.51 16.27
CA THR A 59 -5.67 -5.71 15.43
C THR A 59 -4.67 -6.75 15.96
N GLU A 60 -3.76 -6.41 16.85
CA GLU A 60 -3.13 -7.33 17.81
C GLU A 60 -2.79 -6.52 19.07
N ALA A 61 -3.00 -7.07 20.28
CA ALA A 61 -2.72 -6.38 21.54
C ALA A 61 -1.21 -6.39 21.88
N ILE A 62 -0.36 -5.87 20.97
CA ILE A 62 1.08 -5.70 21.22
C ILE A 62 1.31 -4.34 21.90
N PRO A 63 2.00 -4.29 23.05
CA PRO A 63 2.35 -3.01 23.69
C PRO A 63 3.17 -2.12 22.76
N LEU A 64 2.86 -0.82 22.71
CA LEU A 64 3.57 0.15 21.87
C LEU A 64 5.08 0.15 22.11
N ALA A 65 5.52 -0.03 23.37
CA ALA A 65 6.94 -0.10 23.71
C ALA A 65 7.65 -1.31 23.09
N THR A 66 6.96 -2.45 22.95
CA THR A 66 7.50 -3.63 22.27
C THR A 66 7.55 -3.40 20.76
N LEU A 67 6.49 -2.82 20.20
CA LEU A 67 6.43 -2.45 18.78
C LEU A 67 7.57 -1.48 18.42
N ALA A 68 7.76 -0.41 19.20
CA ALA A 68 8.81 0.57 18.94
C ALA A 68 10.23 -0.04 18.93
N LYS A 69 10.49 -1.06 19.76
CA LYS A 69 11.77 -1.77 19.76
C LYS A 69 12.00 -2.58 18.48
N SER A 70 10.96 -3.10 17.83
CA SER A 70 11.09 -3.88 16.60
C SER A 70 11.26 -3.03 15.34
N TYR A 71 10.92 -1.73 15.36
CA TYR A 71 11.07 -0.82 14.23
C TYR A 71 12.26 0.14 14.42
N THR A 72 13.46 -0.41 14.56
CA THR A 72 14.69 0.37 14.82
C THR A 72 15.71 0.35 13.68
N ASP A 73 15.52 -0.50 12.66
CA ASP A 73 16.39 -0.48 11.48
C ASP A 73 16.09 0.77 10.64
N THR A 74 17.15 1.54 10.37
CA THR A 74 17.12 2.79 9.59
C THR A 74 17.95 2.68 8.31
N THR A 75 18.54 1.51 8.06
CA THR A 75 19.50 1.31 6.97
C THR A 75 18.78 1.24 5.63
N ILE A 76 19.08 2.17 4.72
CA ILE A 76 18.63 2.05 3.32
C ILE A 76 19.64 1.22 2.56
N ARG A 77 19.19 0.09 2.01
CA ARG A 77 20.03 -0.84 1.28
C ARG A 77 20.29 -0.35 -0.14
N ARG A 78 21.53 -0.56 -0.62
CA ARG A 78 21.97 -0.12 -1.95
C ARG A 78 21.43 -1.01 -3.06
N GLU A 79 21.15 -2.26 -2.74
CA GLU A 79 20.63 -3.26 -3.66
C GLU A 79 19.19 -3.63 -3.27
N PRO A 80 18.35 -4.05 -4.24
CA PRO A 80 16.98 -4.44 -3.94
C PRO A 80 16.92 -5.68 -3.03
N GLU A 81 16.15 -5.60 -1.95
CA GLU A 81 16.04 -6.72 -0.99
C GLU A 81 14.89 -7.69 -1.29
N LYS A 82 13.79 -7.19 -1.86
CA LYS A 82 12.55 -7.95 -2.04
C LYS A 82 11.86 -7.61 -3.37
N LYS A 83 11.13 -8.57 -3.95
CA LYS A 83 10.22 -8.30 -5.07
C LYS A 83 8.99 -7.57 -4.53
N LEU A 84 8.29 -6.83 -5.39
CA LEU A 84 7.04 -6.16 -5.02
C LEU A 84 6.01 -7.12 -4.41
N ALA A 85 5.95 -8.36 -4.91
CA ALA A 85 5.13 -9.45 -4.37
C ALA A 85 5.36 -9.67 -2.87
N ASP A 86 6.63 -9.78 -2.49
CA ASP A 86 7.06 -10.12 -1.15
C ASP A 86 6.82 -8.92 -0.23
N VAL A 87 7.07 -7.70 -0.72
CA VAL A 87 6.75 -6.46 0.02
C VAL A 87 5.25 -6.38 0.32
N ILE A 88 4.39 -6.62 -0.66
CA ILE A 88 2.92 -6.60 -0.46
C ILE A 88 2.50 -7.67 0.54
N LYS A 89 3.07 -8.87 0.43
CA LYS A 89 2.81 -9.97 1.35
C LYS A 89 3.21 -9.62 2.78
N ASP A 90 4.36 -8.99 2.99
CA ASP A 90 4.83 -8.59 4.32
C ASP A 90 3.96 -7.48 4.90
N ILE A 91 3.52 -6.52 4.08
CA ILE A 91 2.56 -5.49 4.51
C ILE A 91 1.27 -6.14 5.00
N ILE A 92 0.72 -7.11 4.26
CA ILE A 92 -0.54 -7.78 4.60
C ILE A 92 -0.39 -8.66 5.85
N ASN A 93 0.72 -9.39 5.99
CA ASN A 93 0.87 -10.40 7.05
C ASN A 93 1.57 -9.88 8.31
N GLU A 94 2.40 -8.84 8.23
CA GLU A 94 3.19 -8.36 9.35
C GLU A 94 2.77 -6.97 9.84
N ILE A 95 2.35 -6.09 8.92
CA ILE A 95 2.02 -4.68 9.23
C ILE A 95 0.52 -4.51 9.46
N ALA A 96 -0.32 -4.96 8.53
CA ALA A 96 -1.77 -4.80 8.62
C ALA A 96 -2.35 -5.39 9.92
N PRO A 97 -1.86 -6.53 10.46
CA PRO A 97 -2.34 -7.05 11.73
C PRO A 97 -2.01 -6.21 12.95
N ARG A 98 -1.05 -5.32 12.84
CA ARG A 98 -0.64 -4.43 13.93
C ARG A 98 -1.16 -3.01 13.74
N ALA A 99 -1.86 -2.76 12.64
CA ALA A 99 -2.51 -1.49 12.36
C ALA A 99 -3.78 -1.33 13.20
N VAL A 100 -4.29 -0.11 13.30
CA VAL A 100 -5.55 0.17 13.99
C VAL A 100 -6.71 -0.01 12.99
N ASN A 101 -7.61 -0.95 13.28
CA ASN A 101 -8.84 -1.12 12.51
C ASN A 101 -9.88 -0.06 12.88
N VAL A 102 -9.78 1.12 12.26
CA VAL A 102 -10.69 2.25 12.48
C VAL A 102 -12.13 1.94 12.06
N ALA A 103 -12.35 0.94 11.21
CA ALA A 103 -13.68 0.52 10.79
C ALA A 103 -14.35 -0.46 11.78
N SER A 104 -13.64 -0.92 12.81
CA SER A 104 -14.21 -1.80 13.82
C SER A 104 -15.35 -1.12 14.60
N PRO A 105 -16.49 -1.79 14.82
CA PRO A 105 -17.57 -1.25 15.65
C PRO A 105 -17.18 -1.04 17.12
N TYR A 106 -16.07 -1.64 17.56
CA TYR A 106 -15.52 -1.48 18.92
C TYR A 106 -14.44 -0.40 19.00
N PHE A 107 -14.06 0.22 17.88
CA PHE A 107 -13.07 1.27 17.86
C PHE A 107 -13.70 2.62 18.26
N ILE A 108 -13.23 3.19 19.39
CA ILE A 108 -13.69 4.48 19.93
C ILE A 108 -12.52 5.48 19.87
N GLY A 109 -11.97 5.70 18.67
CA GLY A 109 -10.93 6.71 18.44
C GLY A 109 -11.51 8.11 18.23
N HIS A 110 -10.75 9.14 18.57
CA HIS A 110 -11.27 10.51 18.69
C HIS A 110 -11.21 11.38 17.42
N MET A 111 -10.41 11.02 16.40
CA MET A 111 -10.13 11.92 15.27
C MET A 111 -10.19 11.26 13.88
N THR A 112 -10.37 9.94 13.81
CA THR A 112 -10.36 9.21 12.53
C THR A 112 -11.63 8.39 12.43
N SER A 113 -12.48 8.71 11.47
CA SER A 113 -13.69 7.95 11.18
C SER A 113 -13.41 6.83 10.18
N ALA A 114 -14.27 5.81 10.20
CA ALA A 114 -14.30 4.81 9.16
C ALA A 114 -14.53 5.49 7.79
N ILE A 115 -13.74 5.07 6.78
CA ILE A 115 -13.88 5.58 5.42
C ILE A 115 -14.85 4.66 4.66
N PRO A 116 -15.81 5.18 3.87
CA PRO A 116 -16.69 4.36 3.06
C PRO A 116 -15.93 3.42 2.12
N PHE A 117 -16.41 2.18 1.97
CA PHE A 117 -15.67 1.13 1.26
C PHE A 117 -15.31 1.50 -0.18
N PHE A 118 -16.19 2.18 -0.92
CA PHE A 118 -15.93 2.59 -2.30
C PHE A 118 -14.73 3.56 -2.43
N MET A 119 -14.29 4.21 -1.34
CA MET A 119 -13.18 5.16 -1.39
C MET A 119 -11.85 4.51 -1.77
N VAL A 120 -11.67 3.20 -1.55
CA VAL A 120 -10.45 2.51 -2.02
C VAL A 120 -10.33 2.56 -3.54
N HIS A 121 -11.46 2.46 -4.25
CA HIS A 121 -11.51 2.49 -5.71
C HIS A 121 -11.23 3.92 -6.21
N LEU A 122 -11.82 4.92 -5.55
CA LEU A 122 -11.56 6.32 -5.87
C LEU A 122 -10.09 6.69 -5.62
N LYS A 123 -9.49 6.20 -4.52
CA LYS A 123 -8.07 6.38 -4.22
C LYS A 123 -7.16 5.73 -5.25
N ALA A 124 -7.52 4.55 -5.76
CA ALA A 124 -6.77 3.91 -6.84
C ALA A 124 -6.80 4.76 -8.12
N ILE A 125 -7.96 5.32 -8.48
CA ILE A 125 -8.09 6.21 -9.64
C ILE A 125 -7.29 7.49 -9.43
N THR A 126 -7.40 8.16 -8.28
CA THR A 126 -6.66 9.41 -8.03
C THR A 126 -5.16 9.18 -7.99
N ALA A 127 -4.70 8.07 -7.42
CA ALA A 127 -3.30 7.67 -7.43
C ALA A 127 -2.79 7.38 -8.86
N ALA A 128 -3.59 6.70 -9.69
CA ALA A 128 -3.23 6.43 -11.09
C ALA A 128 -3.14 7.71 -11.94
N LEU A 129 -3.99 8.70 -11.66
CA LEU A 129 -3.94 9.99 -12.34
C LEU A 129 -2.73 10.84 -11.88
N ASN A 130 -2.31 10.74 -10.62
CA ASN A 130 -1.13 11.41 -10.04
C ASN A 130 -0.97 12.89 -10.43
N GLN A 131 -2.04 13.68 -10.30
CA GLN A 131 -2.10 15.07 -10.76
C GLN A 131 -1.73 16.06 -9.63
N ASN A 132 -1.07 17.16 -9.97
CA ASN A 132 -0.69 18.20 -9.00
C ASN A 132 -1.67 19.37 -9.03
N LEU A 133 -2.56 19.44 -8.03
CA LEU A 133 -3.62 20.44 -7.91
C LEU A 133 -3.14 21.89 -7.71
N ILE A 134 -1.87 22.09 -7.34
CA ILE A 134 -1.28 23.43 -7.14
C ILE A 134 -1.11 24.15 -8.49
N LYS A 135 -0.85 23.39 -9.54
CA LYS A 135 -0.46 23.89 -10.86
C LYS A 135 -1.50 23.50 -11.89
N LEU A 136 -2.19 24.49 -12.45
CA LEU A 136 -3.27 24.28 -13.42
C LEU A 136 -2.81 23.50 -14.65
N GLU A 137 -1.55 23.68 -15.06
CA GLU A 137 -0.95 22.95 -16.17
C GLU A 137 -0.80 21.44 -15.91
N THR A 138 -0.71 21.03 -14.63
CA THR A 138 -0.52 19.62 -14.21
C THR A 138 -1.73 19.00 -13.50
N SER A 139 -2.87 19.70 -13.43
CA SER A 139 -4.12 19.19 -12.86
C SER A 139 -5.35 19.45 -13.72
N LYS A 140 -5.32 20.50 -14.55
CA LYS A 140 -6.36 20.89 -15.50
C LYS A 140 -7.77 20.75 -14.93
N VAL A 141 -8.49 19.70 -15.32
CA VAL A 141 -9.89 19.48 -14.95
C VAL A 141 -10.08 19.23 -13.45
N LEU A 142 -9.09 18.65 -12.77
CA LEU A 142 -9.19 18.36 -11.34
C LEU A 142 -9.19 19.62 -10.48
N SER A 143 -8.42 20.65 -10.84
CA SER A 143 -8.50 21.94 -10.12
C SER A 143 -9.82 22.67 -10.38
N VAL A 144 -10.45 22.47 -11.55
CA VAL A 144 -11.80 22.98 -11.80
C VAL A 144 -12.83 22.22 -10.95
N LEU A 145 -12.71 20.89 -10.86
CA LEU A 145 -13.57 20.05 -10.04
C LEU A 145 -13.44 20.40 -8.55
N GLU A 146 -12.21 20.57 -8.05
CA GLU A 146 -11.93 20.99 -6.67
C GLU A 146 -12.64 22.31 -6.34
N LYS A 147 -12.50 23.33 -7.20
CA LYS A 147 -13.23 24.60 -7.06
C LYS A 147 -14.75 24.41 -7.03
N GLN A 148 -15.28 23.53 -7.89
CA GLN A 148 -16.72 23.25 -7.92
C GLN A 148 -17.19 22.57 -6.63
N VAL A 149 -16.44 21.59 -6.11
CA VAL A 149 -16.77 20.90 -4.86
C VAL A 149 -16.72 21.88 -3.69
N LEU A 150 -15.68 22.72 -3.61
CA LEU A 150 -15.59 23.77 -2.59
C LEU A 150 -16.79 24.72 -2.65
N ALA A 151 -17.20 25.15 -3.84
CA ALA A 151 -18.37 26.00 -4.02
C ALA A 151 -19.68 25.29 -3.59
N LYS A 152 -19.81 23.98 -3.82
CA LYS A 152 -20.95 23.19 -3.33
C LYS A 152 -20.95 23.13 -1.80
N VAL A 153 -19.80 22.89 -1.17
CA VAL A 153 -19.68 22.84 0.29
C VAL A 153 -19.99 24.20 0.92
N HIS A 154 -19.47 25.28 0.34
CA HIS A 154 -19.77 26.64 0.80
C HIS A 154 -21.27 26.98 0.75
N ARG A 155 -22.05 26.35 -0.14
CA ARG A 155 -23.51 26.56 -0.23
C ARG A 155 -24.32 25.75 0.80
N MET A 156 -23.66 24.85 1.55
CA MET A 156 -24.32 24.08 2.61
C MET A 156 -24.34 24.80 3.97
N VAL A 157 -23.58 25.89 4.09
CA VAL A 157 -23.52 26.79 5.25
C VAL A 157 -24.10 28.14 4.89
#